data_AF-A0A3B0YA12-F1
#
_entry.id   AF-A0A3B0YA12-F1
#
_cell.length_a   1.000
_cell.length_b   1.000
_cell.length_c   1.000
_cell.angle_alpha   90.00
_cell.angle_beta   90.00
_cell.angle_gamma   90.00
#
_symmetry.space_group_name_H-M   'P 1'
#
loop_
_entity.id
_entity.type
_entity.pdbx_description
1 polymer ?
#
loop_
_entity_poly.entity_id
_entity_poly.type
_entity_poly.pdbx_seq_one_letter_code
_entity_poly.pdbx_strand_id
1 'polypeptide(L)'
;MKASVQSNNKRTIHILLMSLLGFLLVACGKNATQEGLASVAFKYLKYNDYDSYAKYIMTDKDALSFLDTLEHSGQFRAYNLKKKAHFRKIKKSLTQRMEKQKKVLEKNFYAVFDQGVRKGITWSRAKFVETRISKQENVFDLQGLKQQNIYIVFSHKKKHYTLRLKNNIKSNRGWVIVDGLNWVETLPTQQ
;
A
#
# COMPACT_ATOMS: atom_id res chain seq x y z
N MET A 1 17.60 44.20 47.89
CA MET A 1 17.29 45.41 47.10
C MET A 1 17.72 45.17 45.66
N LYS A 2 16.79 45.46 44.72
CA LYS A 2 16.94 45.90 43.31
C LYS A 2 18.29 45.66 42.61
N ALA A 3 18.33 44.85 41.55
CA ALA A 3 18.15 45.27 40.13
C ALA A 3 19.40 46.04 39.62
N SER A 4 19.96 45.87 38.42
CA SER A 4 19.63 45.15 37.20
C SER A 4 20.79 45.35 36.20
N VAL A 5 20.65 44.76 35.01
CA VAL A 5 21.15 45.25 33.69
C VAL A 5 22.66 45.06 33.41
N GLN A 6 23.14 44.71 32.23
CA GLN A 6 22.63 44.16 30.96
C GLN A 6 23.84 44.12 29.98
N SER A 7 23.84 43.18 29.04
CA SER A 7 24.44 43.26 27.69
C SER A 7 25.95 43.49 27.52
N ASN A 8 26.62 42.53 26.85
CA ASN A 8 27.21 42.70 25.50
C ASN A 8 27.89 41.37 25.10
N ASN A 9 27.36 40.51 24.23
CA ASN A 9 27.08 40.67 22.79
C ASN A 9 28.38 40.78 21.94
N LYS A 10 28.76 39.72 21.21
CA LYS A 10 29.00 39.70 19.75
C LYS A 10 29.83 38.50 19.22
N ARG A 11 29.38 38.00 18.04
CA ARG A 11 29.97 37.07 17.04
C ARG A 11 29.72 35.58 17.35
N THR A 12 28.84 34.84 16.66
CA THR A 12 28.62 34.79 15.20
C THR A 12 27.22 34.23 14.88
N ILE A 13 26.40 35.02 14.18
CA ILE A 13 25.27 34.55 13.35
C ILE A 13 25.87 33.97 12.08
N HIS A 14 25.51 32.75 11.68
CA HIS A 14 25.38 32.31 10.27
C HIS A 14 24.64 30.96 10.20
N ILE A 15 23.47 30.97 9.54
CA ILE A 15 22.80 29.85 8.83
C ILE A 15 21.88 28.98 9.72
N LEU A 16 20.57 29.26 9.76
CA LEU A 16 19.53 28.62 8.92
C LEU A 16 19.54 27.07 9.06
N LEU A 17 18.53 26.47 9.70
CA LEU A 17 17.39 25.94 8.95
C LEU A 17 17.83 25.19 7.69
N MET A 18 18.43 23.99 7.82
CA MET A 18 18.60 22.96 6.77
C MET A 18 19.55 21.84 7.28
N SER A 19 18.99 20.83 7.95
CA SER A 19 19.52 19.45 7.94
C SER A 19 18.39 18.50 8.33
N LEU A 20 17.31 18.62 7.55
CA LEU A 20 16.42 17.52 7.23
C LEU A 20 17.24 16.46 6.47
N LEU A 21 16.87 15.19 6.64
CA LEU A 21 17.45 13.98 6.02
C LEU A 21 18.77 13.50 6.65
N GLY A 22 18.65 12.40 7.39
CA GLY A 22 19.82 11.66 7.81
C GLY A 22 19.52 10.25 8.28
N PHE A 23 18.48 10.00 9.10
CA PHE A 23 18.31 8.67 9.69
C PHE A 23 16.83 8.33 9.99
N LEU A 24 16.08 7.96 8.94
CA LEU A 24 14.89 7.10 9.04
C LEU A 24 14.90 6.10 7.87
N LEU A 25 16.05 5.46 7.65
CA LEU A 25 16.19 4.26 6.81
C LEU A 25 16.45 3.04 7.69
N VAL A 26 15.53 2.79 8.63
CA VAL A 26 15.23 1.45 9.11
C VAL A 26 13.72 1.34 9.25
N ALA A 27 13.01 1.33 8.12
CA ALA A 27 11.69 0.73 8.09
C ALA A 27 11.90 -0.79 8.13
N CYS A 28 12.16 -1.29 9.33
CA CYS A 28 12.10 -2.71 9.65
C CYS A 28 10.71 -3.21 9.26
N GLY A 29 10.66 -4.03 8.20
CA GLY A 29 9.44 -4.48 7.55
C GLY A 29 8.61 -5.48 8.33
N LYS A 30 7.98 -5.06 9.42
CA LYS A 30 6.90 -5.81 10.07
C LYS A 30 5.74 -4.88 10.43
N ASN A 31 4.59 -5.11 9.81
CA ASN A 31 3.27 -4.50 10.07
C ASN A 31 2.94 -3.21 9.32
N ALA A 32 3.01 -3.21 7.98
CA ALA A 32 2.39 -2.14 7.19
C ALA A 32 0.89 -2.02 7.53
N THR A 33 0.43 -0.84 8.00
CA THR A 33 -0.99 -0.50 8.16
C THR A 33 -1.63 -0.23 6.78
N GLN A 34 -2.95 -0.02 6.70
CA GLN A 34 -3.57 0.37 5.43
C GLN A 34 -2.98 1.68 4.88
N GLU A 35 -2.79 2.67 5.77
CA GLU A 35 -2.20 3.97 5.46
C GLU A 35 -0.72 3.82 5.09
N GLY A 36 0.00 2.96 5.81
CA GLY A 36 1.38 2.61 5.49
C GLY A 36 1.49 2.03 4.08
N LEU A 37 0.62 1.07 3.73
CA LEU A 37 0.57 0.47 2.41
C LEU A 37 0.20 1.48 1.31
N ALA A 38 -0.78 2.35 1.56
CA ALA A 38 -1.17 3.43 0.64
C ALA A 38 -0.01 4.40 0.36
N SER A 39 0.68 4.83 1.43
CA SER A 39 1.78 5.76 1.37
C SER A 39 2.97 5.19 0.58
N VAL A 40 3.37 3.95 0.87
CA VAL A 40 4.48 3.31 0.14
C VAL A 40 4.12 3.02 -1.32
N ALA A 41 2.90 2.58 -1.60
CA ALA A 41 2.43 2.36 -2.96
C ALA A 41 2.47 3.67 -3.77
N PHE A 42 1.97 4.77 -3.19
CA PHE A 42 2.05 6.09 -3.81
C PHE A 42 3.50 6.55 -4.01
N LYS A 43 4.35 6.41 -2.99
CA LYS A 43 5.77 6.79 -3.05
C LYS A 43 6.46 6.11 -4.22
N TYR A 44 6.34 4.78 -4.33
CA TYR A 44 7.04 4.04 -5.35
C TYR A 44 6.46 4.26 -6.74
N LEU A 45 5.14 4.43 -6.87
CA LEU A 45 4.55 4.89 -8.13
C LEU A 45 5.07 6.27 -8.52
N LYS A 46 5.13 7.22 -7.58
CA LYS A 46 5.64 8.58 -7.81
C LYS A 46 7.07 8.61 -8.34
N TYR A 47 7.91 7.66 -7.92
CA TYR A 47 9.30 7.55 -8.37
C TYR A 47 9.52 6.49 -9.47
N ASN A 48 8.46 5.88 -9.98
CA ASN A 48 8.52 4.79 -10.96
C ASN A 48 9.43 3.62 -10.51
N ASP A 49 9.40 3.27 -9.22
CA ASP A 49 10.24 2.23 -8.60
C ASP A 49 9.43 0.96 -8.36
N TYR A 50 9.31 0.13 -9.40
CA TYR A 50 8.56 -1.12 -9.30
C TYR A 50 9.19 -2.12 -8.33
N ASP A 51 10.52 -2.21 -8.27
CA ASP A 51 11.21 -3.21 -7.44
C ASP A 51 10.94 -3.00 -5.95
N SER A 52 10.90 -1.74 -5.50
CA SER A 52 10.51 -1.43 -4.13
C SER A 52 9.01 -1.59 -3.89
N TYR A 53 8.17 -1.30 -4.88
CA TYR A 53 6.72 -1.57 -4.83
C TYR A 53 6.45 -3.09 -4.70
N ALA A 54 7.19 -3.92 -5.43
CA ALA A 54 7.00 -5.36 -5.50
C ALA A 54 7.21 -6.06 -4.15
N LYS A 55 7.98 -5.45 -3.23
CA LYS A 55 8.14 -5.94 -1.84
C LYS A 55 6.83 -5.98 -1.06
N TYR A 56 5.81 -5.23 -1.48
CA TYR A 56 4.50 -5.17 -0.83
C TYR A 56 3.44 -6.02 -1.54
N ILE A 57 3.77 -6.62 -2.69
CA ILE A 57 2.90 -7.57 -3.38
C ILE A 57 2.82 -8.87 -2.57
N MET A 58 1.63 -9.45 -2.50
CA MET A 58 1.39 -10.75 -1.87
C MET A 58 2.36 -11.81 -2.39
N THR A 59 3.01 -12.52 -1.47
CA THR A 59 3.94 -13.61 -1.80
C THR A 59 3.21 -14.96 -1.84
N ASP A 60 3.89 -15.98 -2.34
CA ASP A 60 3.46 -17.37 -2.23
C ASP A 60 3.29 -17.80 -0.76
N LYS A 61 4.18 -17.38 0.13
CA LYS A 61 4.07 -17.63 1.58
C LYS A 61 2.82 -17.00 2.19
N ASP A 62 2.52 -15.75 1.83
CA ASP A 62 1.30 -15.06 2.30
C ASP A 62 0.05 -15.82 1.82
N ALA A 63 0.03 -16.20 0.54
CA ALA A 63 -1.09 -16.91 -0.06
C ALA A 63 -1.24 -18.35 0.47
N LEU A 64 -0.15 -19.07 0.73
CA LEU A 64 -0.18 -20.38 1.38
C LEU A 64 -0.78 -20.29 2.78
N SER A 65 -0.30 -19.34 3.60
CA SER A 65 -0.84 -19.13 4.94
C SER A 65 -2.34 -18.83 4.94
N PHE A 66 -2.81 -18.09 3.92
CA PHE A 66 -4.24 -17.87 3.70
C PHE A 66 -4.99 -19.17 3.36
N LEU A 67 -4.50 -19.93 2.39
CA LEU A 67 -5.13 -21.18 1.98
C LEU A 67 -5.16 -22.21 3.12
N ASP A 68 -4.09 -22.29 3.91
CA ASP A 68 -4.02 -23.19 5.07
C ASP A 68 -5.06 -22.81 6.12
N THR A 69 -5.22 -21.51 6.41
CA THR A 69 -6.30 -21.03 7.30
C THR A 69 -7.68 -21.41 6.77
N LEU A 70 -7.92 -21.22 5.47
CA LEU A 70 -9.19 -21.61 4.84
C LEU A 70 -9.42 -23.12 4.95
N GLU A 71 -8.42 -23.96 4.69
CA GLU A 71 -8.54 -25.43 4.71
C GLU A 71 -8.97 -25.98 6.09
N HIS A 72 -8.60 -25.31 7.18
CA HIS A 72 -8.96 -25.71 8.55
C HIS A 72 -10.28 -25.10 9.06
N SER A 73 -10.88 -24.19 8.30
CA SER A 73 -12.12 -23.49 8.67
C SER A 73 -13.37 -24.39 8.62
N GLY A 74 -14.42 -23.97 9.32
CA GLY A 74 -15.76 -24.57 9.17
C GLY A 74 -16.30 -24.40 7.74
N GLN A 75 -16.00 -23.28 7.09
CA GLN A 75 -16.41 -22.99 5.70
C GLN A 75 -15.86 -24.03 4.72
N PHE A 76 -14.58 -24.39 4.83
CA PHE A 76 -14.00 -25.42 3.96
C PHE A 76 -14.53 -26.82 4.26
N ARG A 77 -14.80 -27.15 5.53
CA ARG A 77 -15.45 -28.42 5.89
C ARG A 77 -16.80 -28.58 5.19
N ALA A 78 -17.57 -27.50 5.11
CA ALA A 78 -18.86 -27.43 4.40
C ALA A 78 -18.75 -27.46 2.86
N TYR A 79 -17.56 -27.40 2.26
CA TYR A 79 -17.41 -27.52 0.82
C TYR A 79 -17.74 -28.94 0.33
N ASN A 80 -18.45 -29.02 -0.80
CA ASN A 80 -18.63 -30.27 -1.53
C ASN A 80 -17.31 -30.75 -2.17
N LEU A 81 -17.31 -32.01 -2.64
CA LEU A 81 -16.11 -32.64 -3.21
C LEU A 81 -15.53 -31.86 -4.40
N LYS A 82 -16.36 -31.30 -5.27
CA LYS A 82 -15.92 -30.49 -6.42
C LYS A 82 -15.17 -29.23 -5.98
N LYS A 83 -15.69 -28.50 -4.99
CA LYS A 83 -15.03 -27.32 -4.42
C LYS A 83 -13.72 -27.68 -3.72
N LYS A 84 -13.68 -28.77 -2.94
CA LYS A 84 -12.46 -29.27 -2.29
C LYS A 84 -11.39 -29.67 -3.31
N ALA A 85 -11.77 -30.37 -4.38
CA ALA A 85 -10.85 -30.72 -5.46
C ALA A 85 -10.30 -29.47 -6.17
N HIS A 86 -11.15 -28.48 -6.43
CA HIS A 86 -10.73 -27.20 -7.02
C HIS A 86 -9.73 -26.45 -6.12
N PHE A 87 -10.00 -26.38 -4.81
CA PHE A 87 -9.10 -25.78 -3.83
C PHE A 87 -7.73 -26.46 -3.84
N ARG A 88 -7.67 -27.81 -3.79
CA ARG A 88 -6.41 -28.56 -3.85
C ARG A 88 -5.64 -28.29 -5.14
N LYS A 89 -6.33 -28.16 -6.28
CA LYS A 89 -5.72 -27.78 -7.58
C LYS A 89 -5.13 -26.37 -7.54
N ILE A 90 -5.82 -25.40 -6.91
CA ILE A 90 -5.28 -24.05 -6.70
C ILE A 90 -4.02 -24.12 -5.85
N LYS A 91 -4.08 -24.77 -4.68
CA LYS A 91 -2.94 -24.91 -3.75
C LYS A 91 -1.73 -25.57 -4.42
N LYS A 92 -1.93 -26.65 -5.20
CA LYS A 92 -0.86 -27.32 -5.96
C LYS A 92 -0.23 -26.44 -7.06
N SER A 93 -0.97 -25.47 -7.61
CA SER A 93 -0.50 -24.57 -8.68
C SER A 93 -0.17 -23.16 -8.20
N LEU A 94 -0.09 -22.94 -6.89
CA LEU A 94 -0.03 -21.61 -6.31
C LEU A 94 1.20 -20.83 -6.75
N THR A 95 2.40 -21.41 -6.66
CA THR A 95 3.65 -20.73 -7.05
C THR A 95 3.58 -20.23 -8.50
N GLN A 96 3.12 -21.07 -9.43
CA GLN A 96 2.96 -20.68 -10.83
C GLN A 96 1.92 -19.56 -11.01
N ARG A 97 0.83 -19.59 -10.24
CA ARG A 97 -0.19 -18.53 -10.25
C ARG A 97 0.36 -17.21 -9.71
N MET A 98 1.14 -17.26 -8.63
CA MET A 98 1.77 -16.06 -8.05
C MET A 98 2.80 -15.44 -9.00
N GLU A 99 3.60 -16.25 -9.69
CA GLU A 99 4.52 -15.74 -10.72
C GLU A 99 3.79 -15.08 -11.89
N LYS A 100 2.67 -15.66 -12.35
CA LYS A 100 1.81 -15.01 -13.36
C LYS A 100 1.22 -13.70 -12.82
N GLN A 101 0.76 -13.69 -11.57
CA GLN A 101 0.18 -12.52 -10.93
C GLN A 101 1.20 -11.38 -10.80
N LYS A 102 2.45 -11.66 -10.41
CA LYS A 102 3.52 -10.66 -10.34
C LYS A 102 3.71 -9.94 -11.68
N LYS A 103 3.77 -10.69 -12.79
CA LYS A 103 3.88 -10.12 -14.15
C LYS A 103 2.67 -9.26 -14.53
N VAL A 104 1.46 -9.64 -14.10
CA VAL A 104 0.26 -8.82 -14.31
C VAL A 104 0.34 -7.53 -13.50
N LEU A 105 0.79 -7.60 -12.25
CA LEU A 105 0.95 -6.45 -11.36
C LEU A 105 2.06 -5.48 -11.83
N GLU A 106 3.14 -6.02 -12.40
CA GLU A 106 4.19 -5.23 -13.04
C GLU A 106 3.64 -4.41 -14.22
N LYS A 107 2.95 -5.07 -15.15
CA LYS A 107 2.30 -4.39 -16.28
C LYS A 107 1.28 -3.36 -15.80
N ASN A 108 0.50 -3.69 -14.77
CA ASN A 108 -0.46 -2.78 -14.17
C ASN A 108 0.21 -1.52 -13.57
N PHE A 109 1.33 -1.68 -12.86
CA PHE A 109 2.08 -0.57 -12.26
C PHE A 109 2.49 0.46 -13.32
N TYR A 110 3.16 0.00 -14.38
CA TYR A 110 3.60 0.88 -15.46
C TYR A 110 2.42 1.48 -16.24
N ALA A 111 1.37 0.70 -16.49
CA ALA A 111 0.17 1.22 -17.15
C ALA A 111 -0.51 2.35 -16.34
N VAL A 112 -0.55 2.23 -15.02
CA VAL A 112 -1.08 3.26 -14.12
C VAL A 112 -0.18 4.50 -14.14
N PHE A 113 1.13 4.33 -14.10
CA PHE A 113 2.11 5.41 -14.19
C PHE A 113 1.93 6.20 -15.50
N ASP A 114 1.92 5.51 -16.64
CA ASP A 114 1.77 6.10 -17.98
C ASP A 114 0.42 6.78 -18.17
N GLN A 115 -0.65 6.20 -17.60
CA GLN A 115 -1.95 6.85 -17.59
C GLN A 115 -1.94 8.16 -16.77
N GLY A 116 -1.15 8.22 -15.69
CA GLY A 116 -0.92 9.46 -14.96
C GLY A 116 -0.22 10.52 -15.81
N VAL A 117 0.82 10.13 -16.54
CA VAL A 117 1.51 11.02 -17.49
C VAL A 117 0.55 11.55 -18.55
N ARG A 118 -0.29 10.67 -19.15
CA ARG A 118 -1.34 11.07 -20.11
C ARG A 118 -2.40 12.01 -19.51
N LYS A 119 -2.65 11.94 -18.20
CA LYS A 119 -3.51 12.88 -17.45
C LYS A 119 -2.81 14.20 -17.12
N GLY A 120 -1.58 14.43 -17.61
CA GLY A 120 -0.80 15.64 -17.39
C GLY A 120 -0.16 15.72 -16.00
N ILE A 121 0.01 14.58 -15.32
CA ILE A 121 0.60 14.50 -13.98
C ILE A 121 2.11 14.42 -14.10
N THR A 122 2.80 15.38 -13.47
CA THR A 122 4.24 15.27 -13.21
C THR A 122 4.39 14.58 -11.86
N TRP A 123 4.64 13.26 -11.88
CA TRP A 123 4.64 12.43 -10.67
C TRP A 123 5.54 12.96 -9.55
N SER A 124 6.73 13.48 -9.87
CA SER A 124 7.64 14.10 -8.89
C SER A 124 7.01 15.27 -8.11
N ARG A 125 6.03 15.96 -8.71
CA ARG A 125 5.29 17.09 -8.12
C ARG A 125 3.94 16.67 -7.51
N ALA A 126 3.51 15.42 -7.69
CA ALA A 126 2.30 14.91 -7.06
C ALA A 126 2.49 14.84 -5.53
N LYS A 127 1.45 15.23 -4.79
CA LYS A 127 1.43 15.25 -3.32
C LYS A 127 0.39 14.28 -2.80
N PHE A 128 0.81 13.36 -1.95
CA PHE A 128 -0.12 12.52 -1.20
C PHE A 128 -1.02 13.41 -0.33
N VAL A 129 -2.32 13.13 -0.31
CA VAL A 129 -3.29 13.88 0.49
C VAL A 129 -3.74 13.02 1.65
N GLU A 130 -4.36 11.87 1.37
CA GLU A 130 -4.92 11.00 2.40
C GLU A 130 -5.10 9.56 1.91
N THR A 131 -5.32 8.67 2.87
CA THR A 131 -5.82 7.31 2.63
C THR A 131 -7.29 7.25 2.98
N ARG A 132 -8.10 6.61 2.12
CA ARG A 132 -9.45 6.17 2.50
C ARG A 132 -9.53 4.66 2.40
N ILE A 133 -10.33 4.03 3.24
CA ILE A 133 -10.43 2.58 3.33
C ILE A 133 -11.88 2.19 3.13
N SER A 134 -12.14 1.18 2.30
CA SER A 134 -13.50 0.65 2.19
C SER A 134 -13.94 -0.01 3.49
N LYS A 135 -15.26 -0.22 3.65
CA LYS A 135 -15.75 -1.20 4.62
C LYS A 135 -15.04 -2.54 4.40
N GLN A 136 -14.80 -3.27 5.48
CA GLN A 136 -14.19 -4.59 5.41
C GLN A 136 -15.10 -5.52 4.60
N GLU A 137 -14.52 -6.16 3.59
CA GLU A 137 -15.20 -7.18 2.81
C GLU A 137 -14.95 -8.53 3.48
N ASN A 138 -15.98 -9.11 4.09
CA ASN A 138 -15.92 -10.47 4.63
C ASN A 138 -16.33 -11.45 3.53
N VAL A 139 -15.48 -11.61 2.51
CA VAL A 139 -15.73 -12.59 1.42
C VAL A 139 -15.68 -14.02 1.97
N PHE A 140 -14.87 -14.24 3.00
CA PHE A 140 -14.79 -15.49 3.73
C PHE A 140 -15.03 -15.22 5.21
N ASP A 141 -15.82 -16.07 5.87
CA ASP A 141 -15.98 -16.06 7.33
C ASP A 141 -14.78 -16.77 7.99
N LEU A 142 -13.60 -16.20 7.75
CA LEU A 142 -12.34 -16.68 8.30
C LEU A 142 -11.93 -15.70 9.39
N GLN A 143 -11.95 -16.16 10.64
CA GLN A 143 -11.40 -15.39 11.75
C GLN A 143 -9.98 -14.93 11.40
N GLY A 144 -9.76 -13.62 11.52
CA GLY A 144 -8.46 -13.00 11.25
C GLY A 144 -8.22 -12.58 9.80
N LEU A 145 -9.03 -13.01 8.83
CA LEU A 145 -8.93 -12.50 7.48
C LEU A 145 -9.53 -11.10 7.40
N LYS A 146 -8.71 -10.14 6.99
CA LYS A 146 -9.18 -8.79 6.66
C LYS A 146 -8.86 -8.51 5.20
N GLN A 147 -9.90 -8.23 4.42
CA GLN A 147 -9.79 -7.79 3.03
C GLN A 147 -10.45 -6.42 2.88
N GLN A 148 -9.72 -5.47 2.28
CA GLN A 148 -10.20 -4.11 2.06
C GLN A 148 -9.62 -3.50 0.79
N ASN A 149 -10.43 -2.63 0.16
CA ASN A 149 -9.94 -1.69 -0.83
C ASN A 149 -9.31 -0.50 -0.11
N ILE A 150 -8.15 -0.08 -0.60
CA ILE A 150 -7.40 1.07 -0.07
C ILE A 150 -7.33 2.11 -1.17
N TYR A 151 -7.80 3.32 -0.87
CA TYR A 151 -7.85 4.44 -1.79
C TYR A 151 -6.74 5.42 -1.43
N ILE A 152 -5.91 5.73 -2.41
CA ILE A 152 -4.82 6.68 -2.35
C ILE A 152 -5.32 7.97 -2.99
N VAL A 153 -5.56 9.00 -2.18
CA VAL A 153 -5.94 10.33 -2.67
C VAL A 153 -4.69 11.17 -2.75
N PHE A 154 -4.45 11.80 -3.91
CA PHE A 154 -3.31 12.67 -4.12
C PHE A 154 -3.70 13.88 -4.98
N SER A 155 -2.87 14.91 -4.96
CA SER A 155 -3.10 16.15 -5.70
C SER A 155 -1.95 16.50 -6.64
N HIS A 156 -2.28 17.12 -7.76
CA HIS A 156 -1.33 17.72 -8.69
C HIS A 156 -1.99 18.91 -9.40
N LYS A 157 -1.31 20.07 -9.45
CA LYS A 157 -1.84 21.32 -10.04
C LYS A 157 -3.26 21.68 -9.55
N LYS A 158 -3.49 21.62 -8.23
CA LYS A 158 -4.79 21.86 -7.56
C LYS A 158 -5.93 20.89 -7.96
N LYS A 159 -5.66 19.84 -8.75
CA LYS A 159 -6.61 18.77 -9.05
C LYS A 159 -6.37 17.57 -8.14
N HIS A 160 -7.45 16.93 -7.71
CA HIS A 160 -7.42 15.73 -6.89
C HIS A 160 -7.66 14.48 -7.74
N TYR A 161 -6.93 13.43 -7.41
CA TYR A 161 -6.95 12.15 -8.09
C TYR A 161 -7.02 11.03 -7.06
N THR A 162 -7.64 9.92 -7.46
CA THR A 162 -7.75 8.75 -6.60
C THR A 162 -7.27 7.51 -7.34
N LEU A 163 -6.38 6.76 -6.70
CA LEU A 163 -6.04 5.39 -7.07
C LEU A 163 -6.66 4.43 -6.06
N ARG A 164 -7.07 3.26 -6.52
CA ARG A 164 -7.57 2.17 -5.69
C ARG A 164 -6.64 0.98 -5.80
N LEU A 165 -6.06 0.59 -4.67
CA LEU A 165 -5.53 -0.76 -4.45
C LEU A 165 -6.71 -1.67 -4.13
N LYS A 166 -6.96 -2.67 -4.98
CA LYS A 166 -8.14 -3.54 -4.85
C LYS A 166 -7.82 -4.81 -4.06
N ASN A 167 -8.78 -5.29 -3.26
CA ASN A 167 -8.74 -6.60 -2.60
C ASN A 167 -7.45 -6.85 -1.78
N ASN A 168 -6.91 -5.82 -1.14
CA ASN A 168 -5.71 -6.00 -0.31
C ASN A 168 -6.06 -6.83 0.91
N ILE A 169 -5.12 -7.64 1.36
CA ILE A 169 -5.33 -8.52 2.51
C ILE A 169 -4.34 -8.19 3.62
N LYS A 170 -4.77 -8.38 4.87
CA LYS A 170 -3.86 -8.39 6.01
C LYS A 170 -3.18 -9.77 6.11
N SER A 171 -1.86 -9.78 5.98
CA SER A 171 -0.99 -10.95 6.15
C SER A 171 -0.18 -10.85 7.45
N ASN A 172 0.61 -11.88 7.74
CA ASN A 172 1.52 -11.92 8.90
C ASN A 172 2.58 -10.80 8.90
N ARG A 173 2.89 -10.22 7.72
CA ARG A 173 3.83 -9.09 7.59
C ARG A 173 3.15 -7.72 7.49
N GLY A 174 1.82 -7.67 7.58
CA GLY A 174 1.01 -6.47 7.41
C GLY A 174 0.11 -6.53 6.18
N TRP A 175 -0.43 -5.39 5.77
CA TRP A 175 -1.25 -5.29 4.57
C TRP A 175 -0.40 -5.49 3.30
N VAL A 176 -0.92 -6.26 2.34
CA VAL A 176 -0.23 -6.61 1.09
C VAL A 176 -1.13 -6.40 -0.13
N ILE A 177 -0.50 -6.14 -1.28
CA ILE A 177 -1.16 -5.84 -2.56
C ILE A 177 -1.50 -7.14 -3.29
N VAL A 178 -2.75 -7.27 -3.75
CA VAL A 178 -3.24 -8.46 -4.44
C VAL A 178 -3.56 -8.18 -5.92
N ASP A 179 -4.41 -7.18 -6.19
CA ASP A 179 -4.98 -6.95 -7.54
C ASP A 179 -4.47 -5.68 -8.24
N GLY A 180 -3.49 -4.99 -7.65
CA GLY A 180 -2.83 -3.83 -8.25
C GLY A 180 -3.62 -2.52 -8.14
N LEU A 181 -3.10 -1.50 -8.82
CA LEU A 181 -3.60 -0.12 -8.79
C LEU A 181 -4.61 0.11 -9.91
N ASN A 182 -5.64 0.89 -9.62
CA ASN A 182 -6.63 1.30 -10.60
C ASN A 182 -6.96 2.77 -10.42
N TRP A 183 -7.10 3.50 -11.53
CA TRP A 183 -7.71 4.82 -11.49
C TRP A 183 -9.19 4.68 -11.15
N VAL A 184 -9.68 5.51 -10.24
CA VAL A 184 -11.11 5.62 -9.93
C VAL A 184 -11.52 7.09 -9.98
N GLU A 185 -12.82 7.32 -10.13
CA GLU A 185 -13.36 8.68 -10.03
C GLU A 185 -12.98 9.29 -8.68
N THR A 186 -12.69 10.60 -8.71
CA THR A 186 -12.28 11.33 -7.51
C THR A 186 -13.44 11.29 -6.52
N LEU A 187 -13.24 10.57 -5.42
CA LEU A 187 -14.23 10.49 -4.36
C LEU A 187 -14.33 11.88 -3.68
N PRO A 188 -15.55 12.38 -3.37
CA PRO A 188 -15.74 13.67 -2.73
C PRO A 188 -14.95 13.73 -1.42
N THR A 189 -14.24 14.84 -1.17
CA THR A 189 -13.54 15.07 0.11
C THR A 189 -14.56 15.06 1.24
N GLN A 190 -14.27 14.32 2.31
CA GLN A 190 -15.01 14.49 3.55
C GLN A 190 -14.60 15.88 4.09
N GLN A 191 -15.56 16.80 4.14
CA GLN A 191 -15.40 18.14 4.69
C GLN A 191 -15.29 18.08 6.21
#